data_AF-A0A453FUI6-F1
#
_entry.id   AF-A0A453FUI6-F1
#
_cell.length_a   1.000
_cell.length_b   1.000
_cell.length_c   1.000
_cell.angle_alpha   90.00
_cell.angle_beta   90.00
_cell.angle_gamma   90.00
#
_symmetry.space_group_name_H-M   'P 1'
#
loop_
_entity.id
_entity.type
_entity.pdbx_description
1 polymer ?
#
loop_
_entity_poly.entity_id
_entity_poly.type
_entity_poly.pdbx_seq_one_letter_code
_entity_poly.pdbx_strand_id
1 'polypeptide(L)'
;MILTQLSWQQVGCTSGRVEHEASTSKIGEDQLFYFQQRGIDHEKAVAAMIGGFCRAVFEHLPYEFAQEVDALMNLKLEGSVG
;
A
#
# COMPACT_ATOMS: atom_id res chain seq x y z
N MET A 1 12.23 -5.15 4.20
CA MET A 1 12.53 -4.75 2.82
C MET A 1 12.50 -3.22 2.75
N ILE A 2 13.66 -2.57 2.79
CA ILE A 2 13.78 -1.10 2.74
C ILE A 2 13.89 -0.74 1.26
N LEU A 3 12.83 -0.17 0.68
CA LEU A 3 12.92 0.46 -0.63
C LEU A 3 13.74 1.74 -0.46
N THR A 4 14.95 1.78 -1.01
CA THR A 4 15.72 3.02 -1.14
C THR A 4 15.01 3.91 -2.16
N GLN A 5 14.24 4.89 -1.70
CA GLN A 5 13.57 5.86 -2.56
C GLN A 5 14.62 6.80 -3.18
N LEU A 6 15.11 6.49 -4.38
CA LEU A 6 15.99 7.37 -5.16
C LEU A 6 15.12 8.19 -6.11
N SER A 7 14.94 9.48 -5.81
CA SER A 7 14.17 10.41 -6.63
C SER A 7 15.10 11.42 -7.30
N TRP A 8 14.92 11.63 -8.60
CA TRP A 8 15.69 12.60 -9.38
C TRP A 8 14.73 13.48 -10.17
N GLN A 9 14.91 14.81 -10.06
CA GLN A 9 14.06 15.80 -10.72
C GLN A 9 14.92 16.81 -11.47
N GLN A 10 14.60 17.02 -12.74
CA GLN A 10 15.23 18.04 -13.58
C GLN A 10 14.14 19.01 -14.05
N VAL A 11 14.24 20.28 -13.63
CA VAL A 11 13.23 21.31 -13.91
C VAL A 11 13.80 22.31 -14.93
N GLY A 12 13.13 22.41 -16.09
CA GLY A 12 13.54 23.27 -17.21
C GLY A 12 12.77 24.59 -17.35
N CYS A 13 12.03 25.03 -16.33
CA CYS A 13 11.14 26.20 -16.40
C CYS A 13 11.37 27.15 -15.23
N THR A 14 11.23 28.47 -15.46
CA THR A 14 11.55 29.53 -14.48
C THR A 14 10.43 29.87 -13.50
N SER A 15 9.19 29.38 -13.69
CA SER A 15 8.03 29.71 -12.84
C SER A 15 7.24 28.51 -12.30
N GLY A 16 7.74 27.29 -12.43
CA GLY A 16 7.07 26.08 -11.93
C GLY A 16 7.35 25.80 -10.44
N ARG A 17 6.35 25.31 -9.72
CA ARG A 17 6.49 24.80 -8.34
C ARG A 17 6.33 23.28 -8.35
N VAL A 18 7.32 22.55 -7.86
CA VAL A 18 7.37 21.08 -7.85
C VAL A 18 7.57 20.63 -6.40
N GLU A 19 6.71 19.72 -5.94
CA GLU A 19 6.79 19.13 -4.60
C GLU A 19 6.77 17.61 -4.73
N HIS A 20 7.60 16.93 -3.94
CA HIS A 20 7.72 15.47 -3.94
C HIS A 20 7.66 14.95 -2.52
N GLU A 21 6.75 14.03 -2.29
CA GLU A 21 6.56 13.37 -1.00
C GLU A 21 6.76 11.87 -1.16
N ALA A 22 7.49 11.29 -0.20
CA ALA A 22 7.82 9.87 -0.16
C ALA A 22 7.71 9.40 1.29
N SER A 23 6.82 8.45 1.56
CA SER A 23 6.58 7.92 2.89
C SER A 23 6.82 6.41 2.92
N THR A 24 7.58 5.93 3.90
CA THR A 24 7.75 4.50 4.17
C THR A 24 6.92 4.12 5.38
N SER A 25 6.02 3.15 5.22
CA SER A 25 5.20 2.61 6.31
C SER A 25 5.51 1.12 6.47
N LYS A 26 5.66 0.68 7.72
CA LYS A 26 5.77 -0.74 8.08
C LYS A 26 4.49 -1.15 8.80
N ILE A 27 4.06 -2.39 8.56
CA ILE A 27 2.99 -3.00 9.36
C ILE A 27 3.56 -3.25 10.76
N GLY A 28 2.95 -2.64 11.78
CA GLY A 28 3.36 -2.79 13.17
C GLY A 28 2.79 -4.07 13.79
N GLU A 29 3.60 -4.79 14.56
CA GLU A 29 3.18 -6.00 15.28
C GLU A 29 2.02 -5.73 16.25
N ASP A 30 1.98 -4.55 16.88
CA ASP A 30 0.90 -4.14 17.77
C ASP A 30 -0.46 -4.08 17.06
N GLN A 31 -0.47 -3.63 15.80
CA GLN A 31 -1.70 -3.60 15.00
C GLN A 31 -2.14 -5.00 14.63
N LEU A 32 -1.22 -5.89 14.24
CA LEU A 32 -1.52 -7.28 13.97
C LEU A 32 -2.05 -8.01 15.21
N PHE A 33 -1.41 -7.80 16.36
CA PHE A 33 -1.83 -8.36 17.64
C PHE A 33 -3.25 -7.92 18.01
N TYR A 34 -3.60 -6.66 17.76
CA TYR A 34 -4.95 -6.14 17.99
C TYR A 34 -6.02 -6.83 17.12
N PHE A 35 -5.72 -7.14 15.86
CA PHE A 35 -6.60 -7.94 15.00
C PHE A 35 -6.72 -9.38 15.50
N GLN A 36 -5.61 -9.99 15.90
CA GLN A 36 -5.60 -11.36 16.45
C GLN A 36 -6.42 -11.47 17.75
N GLN A 37 -6.34 -10.46 18.63
CA GLN A 37 -7.18 -10.41 19.84
C GLN A 37 -8.69 -10.40 19.56
N ARG A 38 -9.08 -9.98 18.35
CA ARG A 38 -10.48 -10.03 17.88
C ARG A 38 -10.82 -11.30 17.11
N GLY A 39 -9.91 -12.28 17.09
CA GLY A 39 -10.08 -13.52 16.34
C GLY A 39 -9.97 -13.34 14.82
N ILE A 40 -9.38 -12.24 14.37
CA ILE A 40 -9.12 -12.01 12.94
C ILE A 40 -7.75 -12.62 12.62
N ASP A 41 -7.75 -13.51 11.62
CA ASP A 41 -6.55 -14.19 11.18
C ASP A 41 -5.48 -13.20 10.68
N HIS A 42 -4.21 -13.58 10.86
CA HIS A 42 -3.06 -12.75 10.48
C HIS A 42 -3.11 -12.32 9.01
N GLU A 43 -3.43 -13.24 8.09
CA GLU A 43 -3.49 -12.92 6.66
C GLU A 43 -4.62 -11.93 6.35
N LYS A 44 -5.78 -12.09 7.00
CA LYS A 44 -6.91 -11.18 6.86
C LYS A 44 -6.61 -9.80 7.45
N ALA A 45 -5.87 -9.74 8.56
CA ALA A 45 -5.44 -8.49 9.16
C ALA A 45 -4.49 -7.72 8.23
N VAL A 46 -3.51 -8.42 7.65
CA VAL A 46 -2.57 -7.84 6.68
C VAL A 46 -3.30 -7.36 5.42
N ALA A 47 -4.22 -8.17 4.87
CA ALA A 47 -5.02 -7.80 3.72
C ALA A 47 -5.86 -6.53 3.98
N ALA A 48 -6.48 -6.43 5.15
CA ALA A 48 -7.25 -5.26 5.54
C ALA A 48 -6.39 -3.99 5.66
N MET A 49 -5.19 -4.09 6.23
CA MET A 49 -4.27 -2.95 6.35
C MET A 49 -3.75 -2.47 4.98
N ILE A 50 -3.38 -3.40 4.10
CA ILE A 50 -2.89 -3.08 2.75
C ILE A 50 -4.02 -2.53 1.88
N GLY A 51 -5.23 -3.11 1.97
CA GLY A 51 -6.41 -2.58 1.32
C GLY A 51 -6.72 -1.15 1.76
N GLY A 52 -6.59 -0.85 3.06
CA GLY A 52 -6.70 0.51 3.59
C GLY A 52 -5.65 1.48 3.03
N PHE A 53 -4.40 1.04 2.91
CA PHE A 53 -3.30 1.83 2.32
C PHE A 53 -3.54 2.13 0.83
N CYS A 54 -4.00 1.14 0.06
CA CYS A 54 -4.23 1.29 -1.38
C CYS A 54 -5.59 1.92 -1.72
N ARG A 55 -6.48 2.17 -0.74
CA ARG A 55 -7.82 2.71 -0.97
C ARG A 55 -7.85 3.98 -1.83
N ALA A 56 -6.97 4.94 -1.53
CA ALA A 56 -6.90 6.18 -2.28
C ALA A 56 -6.47 5.97 -3.74
N VAL A 57 -5.69 4.93 -4.02
CA VAL A 57 -5.30 4.55 -5.38
C VAL A 57 -6.48 3.89 -6.10
N PHE A 58 -7.22 3.01 -5.41
CA PHE A 58 -8.37 2.31 -5.97
C PHE A 58 -9.55 3.25 -6.27
N GLU A 59 -9.77 4.30 -5.47
CA GLU A 59 -10.81 5.30 -5.72
C GLU A 59 -10.58 6.10 -7.03
N HIS A 60 -9.34 6.13 -7.54
CA HIS A 60 -9.01 6.76 -8.82
C HIS A 60 -8.97 5.76 -10.00
N LEU A 61 -9.16 4.46 -9.73
CA LEU A 61 -9.14 3.43 -10.75
C LEU A 61 -10.54 3.27 -11.38
N PRO A 62 -10.63 3.08 -12.70
CA PRO A 62 -11.91 2.80 -13.35
C PRO A 62 -12.56 1.55 -12.74
N TYR A 63 -13.87 1.62 -12.51
CA TYR A 63 -14.62 0.56 -11.82
C TYR A 63 -14.56 -0.79 -12.55
N GLU A 64 -14.28 -0.79 -13.87
CA GLU A 64 -14.13 -2.02 -14.64
C GLU A 64 -12.97 -2.90 -14.16
N PHE A 65 -11.99 -2.35 -13.43
CA PHE A 65 -10.82 -3.07 -12.93
C PHE A 65 -10.90 -3.44 -11.45
N ALA A 66 -12.02 -3.17 -10.78
CA ALA A 66 -12.15 -3.42 -9.34
C ALA A 66 -12.00 -4.92 -9.00
N GLN A 67 -12.50 -5.81 -9.85
CA GLN A 67 -12.38 -7.26 -9.66
C GLN A 67 -10.94 -7.76 -9.80
N GLU A 68 -10.19 -7.26 -10.78
CA GLU A 68 -8.80 -7.65 -11.00
C GLU A 68 -7.87 -7.18 -9.88
N VAL A 69 -8.17 -6.03 -9.27
CA VAL A 69 -7.39 -5.50 -8.14
C VAL A 69 -7.46 -6.42 -6.93
N ASP A 70 -8.66 -6.87 -6.56
CA ASP A 70 -8.86 -7.76 -5.42
C ASP A 70 -8.15 -9.10 -5.64
N ALA A 71 -8.22 -9.64 -6.87
CA ALA A 71 -7.52 -10.88 -7.22
C ALA A 71 -5.99 -10.73 -7.18
N LEU A 72 -5.46 -9.62 -7.71
CA LEU A 72 -4.03 -9.35 -7.72
C LEU A 72 -3.46 -9.11 -6.32
N MET A 73 -4.21 -8.41 -5.46
CA MET A 73 -3.83 -8.18 -4.07
C MET A 73 -3.74 -9.50 -3.29
N ASN A 74 -4.76 -10.35 -3.38
CA ASN A 74 -4.75 -11.65 -2.70
C ASN A 74 -3.57 -12.52 -3.15
N LEU A 75 -3.27 -12.56 -4.45
CA LEU A 75 -2.15 -13.33 -5.00
C LEU A 75 -0.76 -12.84 -4.51
N LYS A 76 -0.57 -11.53 -4.33
CA LYS A 76 0.70 -10.98 -3.83
C LYS A 76 0.93 -11.24 -2.35
N LEU A 77 -0.15 -11.38 -1.57
CA LEU A 77 -0.08 -11.60 -0.13
C LEU A 77 0.27 -13.04 0.22
N GLU A 78 -0.23 -14.02 -0.56
CA GLU A 78 0.06 -15.45 -0.39
C GLU A 78 1.56 -15.79 -0.51
N GLY A 79 2.35 -14.96 -1.20
CA GLY A 79 3.78 -15.16 -1.41
C GLY A 79 4.72 -14.22 -0.65
N SER A 80 4.20 -13.28 0.16
CA SER A 80 5.00 -12.23 0.83
C SER A 80 4.97 -12.28 2.36
N VAL A 81 4.21 -13.20 2.95
CA VAL A 81 4.22 -13.50 4.38
C VAL A 81 5.12 -14.72 4.60
N GLY A 82 6.41 -14.47 4.83
CA GLY A 82 7.45 -15.47 5.07
C GLY A 82 8.75 -14.82 5.54
#